data_AF-A0A5A5RRT8-F1
#
_entry.id   AF-A0A5A5RRT8-F1
#
_cell.length_a   1.000
_cell.length_b   1.000
_cell.length_c   1.000
_cell.angle_alpha   90.00
_cell.angle_beta   90.00
_cell.angle_gamma   90.00
#
_symmetry.space_group_name_H-M   'P 1'
#
loop_
_entity.id
_entity.type
_entity.pdbx_description
1 polymer ?
#
loop_
_entity_poly.entity_id
_entity_poly.type
_entity_poly.pdbx_seq_one_letter_code
_entity_poly.pdbx_strand_id
1 'polypeptide(L)' 'MLTPQESTRFRRDLRRMKKRGKDLEKLKTVVELLVQEQILPERYRDHNLVGDLLETIKMLAKQRLQEELI' A
#
# COMPACT_ATOMS: atom_id res chain seq x y z
N MET A 1 -7.71 14.27 -0.25
CA MET A 1 -8.16 12.93 0.18
C MET A 1 -7.97 11.99 -0.99
N LEU A 2 -7.06 11.02 -0.83
CA LEU A 2 -6.73 10.05 -1.86
C LEU A 2 -7.79 8.95 -1.93
N THR A 3 -8.02 8.41 -3.13
CA THR A 3 -8.84 7.20 -3.32
C THR A 3 -7.92 5.99 -3.32
N PRO A 4 -8.01 5.09 -2.31
CA PRO A 4 -7.16 3.91 -2.28
C PRO A 4 -7.55 2.93 -3.39
N GLN A 5 -6.55 2.44 -4.13
CA GLN A 5 -6.73 1.40 -5.14
C GLN A 5 -5.94 0.15 -4.74
N GLU A 6 -6.63 -0.99 -4.64
CA GLU A 6 -6.00 -2.23 -4.21
C GLU A 6 -5.56 -3.11 -5.37
N SER A 7 -4.32 -3.61 -5.29
CA SER A 7 -3.84 -4.65 -6.20
C SER A 7 -4.40 -6.04 -5.86
N THR A 8 -4.43 -6.94 -6.85
CA THR A 8 -4.75 -8.36 -6.62
C THR A 8 -3.79 -9.01 -5.60
N ARG A 9 -2.51 -8.63 -5.65
CA ARG A 9 -1.48 -9.07 -4.69
C ARG A 9 -1.81 -8.59 -3.27
N PHE A 10 -2.14 -7.31 -3.10
CA PHE A 10 -2.54 -6.74 -1.82
C PHE A 10 -3.74 -7.48 -1.21
N ARG A 11 -4.80 -7.72 -1.99
CA ARG A 11 -5.98 -8.50 -1.54
C ARG A 11 -5.62 -9.92 -1.10
N ARG A 12 -4.66 -10.57 -1.77
CA ARG A 12 -4.19 -11.92 -1.39
C ARG A 12 -3.41 -11.87 -0.09
N ASP A 13 -2.54 -10.88 0.08
CA ASP A 13 -1.72 -10.72 1.29
C ASP A 13 -2.59 -10.36 2.50
N LEU A 14 -3.60 -9.49 2.34
CA LEU A 14 -4.57 -9.16 3.39
C LEU A 14 -5.34 -10.39 3.88
N ARG A 15 -5.83 -11.24 2.96
CA ARG A 15 -6.48 -12.52 3.31
C ARG A 15 -5.53 -13.45 4.06
N ARG A 16 -4.26 -13.52 3.67
CA ARG A 16 -3.25 -14.33 4.36
C ARG A 16 -2.96 -13.80 5.77
N MET A 17 -2.86 -12.49 5.96
CA MET A 17 -2.67 -11.87 7.27
C MET A 17 -3.86 -12.14 8.20
N LYS A 18 -5.09 -11.99 7.69
CA LYS A 18 -6.31 -12.35 8.41
C LYS A 18 -6.29 -13.81 8.89
N LYS A 19 -5.95 -14.74 7.99
CA LYS A 19 -5.85 -16.18 8.32
C LYS A 19 -4.81 -16.48 9.39
N ARG A 20 -3.75 -15.65 9.51
CA ARG A 20 -2.69 -15.78 10.52
C ARG A 20 -3.04 -15.10 11.86
N GLY A 21 -4.26 -14.60 12.03
CA GLY A 21 -4.69 -13.92 13.25
C GLY A 21 -3.97 -12.59 13.49
N LYS A 22 -3.52 -11.91 12.44
CA LYS A 22 -2.95 -10.56 12.57
C LYS A 22 -4.06 -9.55 12.81
N ASP A 23 -3.77 -8.60 13.69
CA ASP A 23 -4.62 -7.44 13.93
C ASP A 23 -4.60 -6.51 12.69
N LEU A 24 -5.72 -6.45 11.99
CA LEU A 24 -5.87 -5.67 10.76
C LEU A 24 -6.21 -4.20 11.05
N GLU A 25 -6.64 -3.85 12.27
CA GLU A 25 -6.92 -2.46 12.62
C GLU A 25 -5.65 -1.61 12.54
N LYS A 26 -4.49 -2.19 12.88
CA LYS A 26 -3.18 -1.54 12.72
C LYS A 26 -2.90 -1.12 11.28
N LEU A 27 -3.29 -1.96 10.30
CA LEU A 27 -3.14 -1.63 8.88
C LEU A 27 -4.13 -0.54 8.48
N LYS A 28 -5.40 -0.69 8.91
CA LYS A 28 -6.47 0.27 8.62
C LYS A 28 -6.11 1.67 9.09
N THR A 29 -5.60 1.83 10.33
CA THR A 29 -5.16 3.12 10.86
C THR A 29 -4.12 3.80 9.97
N VAL A 30 -3.13 3.04 9.46
CA VAL A 30 -2.10 3.61 8.58
C VAL A 30 -2.69 4.01 7.23
N VAL A 31 -3.58 3.18 6.66
CA VAL A 31 -4.25 3.49 5.39
C VAL A 31 -5.12 4.74 5.52
N GLU A 32 -5.84 4.93 6.63
CA GLU A 32 -6.64 6.13 6.89
C GLU A 32 -5.77 7.40 6.94
N LEU A 33 -4.62 7.35 7.62
CA LEU A 33 -3.66 8.46 7.63
C LEU A 33 -3.15 8.79 6.23
N LEU A 34 -2.79 7.77 5.44
CA LEU A 34 -2.32 7.95 4.06
C LEU A 34 -3.41 8.54 3.16
N VAL A 35 -4.65 8.06 3.27
CA VAL A 35 -5.81 8.57 2.52
C VAL A 35 -6.09 10.04 2.84
N GLN A 36 -5.84 10.44 4.08
CA GLN A 36 -5.97 11.83 4.54
C GLN A 36 -4.72 12.68 4.25
N GLU A 37 -3.70 12.11 3.60
CA GLU A 37 -2.44 12.79 3.28
C GLU A 37 -1.72 13.31 4.54
N GLN A 38 -1.91 12.60 5.67
CA GLN A 38 -1.26 12.93 6.94
C GLN A 38 0.15 12.32 7.02
N ILE A 39 1.05 13.04 7.70
CA ILE A 39 2.37 12.53 8.03
C ILE A 39 2.23 11.33 8.98
N LEU A 40 2.84 10.21 8.62
CA LEU A 40 2.86 9.05 9.49
C LEU A 40 3.71 9.31 10.74
N PRO A 41 3.24 8.91 11.94
CA PRO A 41 4.05 8.95 13.15
C PRO A 41 5.39 8.20 12.98
N GLU A 42 6.46 8.73 13.57
CA GLU A 42 7.83 8.21 13.42
C GLU A 42 7.97 6.71 13.73
N ARG A 43 7.15 6.17 14.64
CA ARG A 43 7.12 4.73 14.97
C ARG A 43 6.87 3.82 13.76
N TYR A 44 6.22 4.33 12.72
CA TYR A 44 5.98 3.59 11.47
C TYR A 44 7.21 3.56 10.57
N ARG A 45 8.22 4.39 10.85
CA ARG A 45 9.50 4.46 10.12
C ARG A 45 9.28 4.54 8.63
N ASP A 46 8.44 5.48 8.19
CA ASP A 46 8.15 5.64 6.77
C ASP A 46 9.42 6.05 6.01
N HIS A 47 9.74 5.33 4.94
CA HIS A 47 10.92 5.57 4.11
C HIS A 47 10.73 5.00 2.71
N ASN A 48 11.42 5.60 1.75
CA ASN A 48 11.44 5.10 0.39
C ASN A 48 12.06 3.70 0.34
N LEU A 49 11.41 2.79 -0.38
CA LEU A 49 12.03 1.52 -0.73
C LEU A 49 13.25 1.77 -1.63
N VAL A 50 14.18 0.84 -1.64
CA VAL A 50 15.42 0.90 -2.45
C VAL A 50 15.63 -0.40 -3.22
N GLY A 51 16.51 -0.38 -4.21
CA GLY A 51 16.86 -1.54 -5.03
C GLY A 51 15.67 -2.12 -5.81
N ASP A 52 15.66 -3.43 -6.00
CA ASP A 52 14.66 -4.15 -6.80
C ASP A 52 13.22 -3.93 -6.33
N LEU A 53 13.04 -3.65 -5.04
CA LEU A 53 11.71 -3.39 -4.47
C LEU A 53 11.16 -2.04 -4.95
N LEU A 54 11.99 -1.01 -5.04
CA LEU A 54 11.60 0.28 -5.58
C LEU A 54 11.23 0.16 -7.06
N GLU A 55 12.07 -0.54 -7.83
CA GLU A 55 11.82 -0.73 -9.26
C GLU A 55 10.57 -1.54 -9.53
N THR A 56 10.31 -2.58 -8.73
CA THR A 56 9.07 -3.37 -8.82
C THR A 56 7.83 -2.50 -8.61
N ILE A 57 7.83 -1.62 -7.61
CA ILE A 57 6.69 -0.74 -7.35
C ILE A 57 6.49 0.28 -8.48
N LYS A 58 7.58 0.89 -8.98
CA LYS A 58 7.50 1.83 -10.11
C LYS A 58 6.95 1.18 -11.37
N MET A 59 7.36 -0.04 -11.69
CA MET A 59 6.84 -0.79 -12.84
C MET A 59 5.34 -1.04 -12.72
N LEU A 60 4.89 -1.53 -11.55
CA LEU A 60 3.47 -1.79 -11.29
C LEU A 60 2.62 -0.51 -11.35
N ALA A 61 3.15 0.62 -10.88
CA ALA A 61 2.47 1.91 -10.95
C ALA A 61 2.36 2.41 -12.41
N LYS A 62 3.45 2.31 -13.20
CA LYS A 62 3.46 2.71 -14.61
C LYS A 62 2.49 1.90 -15.46
N GLN A 63 2.42 0.58 -15.26
CA GLN A 63 1.49 -0.29 -16.00
C GLN A 63 0.04 0.14 -15.78
N ARG A 64 -0.34 0.49 -14.54
CA ARG A 64 -1.71 0.93 -14.24
C ARG A 64 -2.07 2.27 -14.85
N LEU A 65 -1.14 3.23 -14.84
CA LEU A 65 -1.34 4.52 -15.50
C LEU A 65 -1.56 4.38 -17.02
N GLN A 66 -0.98 3.33 -17.63
CA GLN A 66 -1.21 3.01 -19.05
C GLN A 66 -2.56 2.33 -19.30
N GLU A 67 -3.03 1.49 -18.38
CA GLU A 67 -4.34 0.82 -18.46
C GLU A 67 -5.52 1.78 -18.23
N GLU A 68 -5.32 2.88 -17.48
CA GLU A 68 -6.33 3.91 -17.22
C GLU A 68 -6.44 5.00 -18.33
N LEU A 69 -5.53 5.00 -19.31
CA LEU A 69 -5.50 5.97 -20.42
C LEU A 69 -6.13 5.42 -21.73
N ILE A 70 -6.77 4.26 -21.67
CA ILE A 70 -7.50 3.60 -22.77
C ILE A 70 -8.97 3.52 -22.40
#